data_AF-A0A7M3WZB5-F1
#
_entry.id   AF-A0A7M3WZB5-F1
#
_cell.length_a   1.000
_cell.length_b   1.000
_cell.length_c   1.000
_cell.angle_alpha   90.00
_cell.angle_beta   90.00
_cell.angle_gamma   90.00
#
_symmetry.space_group_name_H-M   'P 1'
#
loop_
_entity.id
_entity.type
_entity.pdbx_description
1 polymer ?
#
loop_
_entity_poly.entity_id
_entity_poly.type
_entity_poly.pdbx_seq_one_letter_code
_entity_poly.pdbx_strand_id
1 'polypeptide(L)'
;MAGALLISLPLASIATLIWLHIDGQETEQLALFSKEVLWLVIPSMVFFLSLPILLNRGVDFWPSLMCSATLTAVCYASCLWLISNTFATS
;
A
#
# COMPACT_ATOMS: atom_id res chain seq x y z
N MET A 1 18.02 13.29 2.04
CA MET A 1 17.03 13.47 0.94
C MET A 1 17.07 12.33 -0.08
N ALA A 2 18.23 12.00 -0.67
CA ALA A 2 18.33 10.92 -1.67
C ALA A 2 17.79 9.54 -1.21
N GLY A 3 18.00 9.15 0.05
CA GLY A 3 17.46 7.91 0.61
C GLY A 3 15.93 7.84 0.65
N ALA A 4 15.24 8.97 0.85
CA ALA A 4 13.77 9.02 0.81
C ALA A 4 13.24 8.85 -0.62
N LEU A 5 13.97 9.38 -1.61
CA LEU A 5 13.64 9.15 -3.03
C LEU A 5 13.78 7.67 -3.39
N LEU A 6 14.87 7.04 -2.95
CA LEU A 6 15.12 5.61 -3.18
C LEU A 6 14.07 4.72 -2.49
N ILE A 7 13.59 5.10 -1.30
CA ILE A 7 12.50 4.41 -0.59
C ILE A 7 11.13 4.70 -1.24
N SER A 8 10.94 5.88 -1.82
CA SER A 8 9.70 6.23 -2.53
C SER A 8 9.55 5.53 -3.87
N LEU A 9 10.65 5.12 -4.51
CA LEU A 9 10.62 4.29 -5.70
C LEU A 9 10.28 2.85 -5.29
N PRO A 10 9.22 2.24 -5.84
CA PRO A 10 8.86 0.87 -5.52
C PRO A 10 9.76 -0.10 -6.30
N LEU A 11 11.06 -0.12 -5.96
CA LEU A 11 12.07 -0.96 -6.62
C LEU A 11 11.65 -2.43 -6.63
N ALA A 12 11.02 -2.89 -5.54
CA ALA A 12 10.45 -4.24 -5.47
C ALA A 12 9.33 -4.48 -6.49
N SER A 13 8.42 -3.51 -6.69
CA SER A 13 7.36 -3.60 -7.71
C SER A 13 7.94 -3.58 -9.11
N ILE A 14 8.96 -2.75 -9.36
CA ILE A 14 9.67 -2.69 -10.65
C ILE A 14 10.34 -4.03 -10.95
N ALA A 15 11.06 -4.61 -9.98
CA ALA A 15 11.69 -5.92 -10.13
C ALA A 15 10.65 -7.03 -10.42
N THR A 16 9.50 -6.99 -9.74
CA THR A 16 8.41 -7.95 -9.95
C THR A 16 7.81 -7.81 -11.36
N LEU A 17 7.59 -6.59 -11.84
CA LEU A 17 7.09 -6.35 -13.21
C LEU A 17 8.09 -6.82 -14.27
N ILE A 18 9.39 -6.58 -14.06
CA ILE A 18 10.44 -7.06 -14.96
C ILE A 18 10.47 -8.58 -15.00
N TRP A 19 10.39 -9.24 -13.84
CA TRP A 19 10.33 -10.70 -13.77
C TRP A 19 9.09 -11.21 -14.50
N LEU A 20 7.89 -10.73 -14.17
CA LEU A 20 6.64 -11.15 -14.82
C LEU A 20 6.70 -10.97 -16.34
N HIS A 21 7.32 -9.88 -16.81
CA HIS A 21 7.52 -9.64 -18.24
C HIS A 21 8.48 -10.65 -18.87
N ILE A 22 9.57 -11.02 -18.19
CA ILE A 22 10.51 -12.05 -18.65
C ILE A 22 9.85 -13.43 -18.70
N ASP A 23 8.96 -13.74 -17.75
CA ASP A 23 8.17 -14.98 -17.71
C ASP A 23 7.06 -15.03 -18.79
N GLY A 24 6.97 -14.01 -19.65
CA GLY A 24 6.02 -13.97 -20.76
C GLY A 24 4.57 -13.74 -20.34
N GLN A 25 4.34 -13.16 -19.15
CA GLN A 25 3.00 -12.83 -18.68
C GLN A 25 2.33 -11.83 -19.62
N GLU A 26 1.03 -12.00 -19.84
CA GLU A 26 0.28 -11.10 -20.71
C GLU A 26 0.19 -9.68 -20.13
N THR A 27 0.06 -8.69 -21.03
CA THR A 27 -0.04 -7.27 -20.67
C THR A 27 -1.18 -7.01 -19.68
N GLU A 28 -2.28 -7.77 -19.75
CA GLU A 28 -3.38 -7.67 -18.80
C GLU A 28 -2.97 -8.03 -17.37
N GLN A 29 -2.12 -9.03 -17.20
CA GLN A 29 -1.64 -9.47 -15.88
C GLN A 29 -0.66 -8.46 -15.27
N LEU A 30 0.19 -7.84 -16.09
CA LEU A 30 1.05 -6.74 -15.67
C LEU A 30 0.23 -5.50 -15.25
N ALA A 31 -0.84 -5.20 -15.99
CA ALA A 31 -1.76 -4.11 -15.66
C ALA A 31 -2.53 -4.39 -14.36
N LEU A 32 -2.94 -5.64 -14.12
CA LEU A 32 -3.61 -6.05 -12.89
C LEU A 32 -2.67 -5.92 -11.68
N PHE A 33 -1.44 -6.42 -11.77
CA PHE A 33 -0.45 -6.26 -10.71
C PHE A 33 -0.18 -4.77 -10.38
N SER A 34 -0.08 -3.94 -11.41
CA SER A 34 0.11 -2.49 -11.23
C SER A 34 -1.07 -1.84 -10.49
N LYS A 35 -2.31 -2.27 -10.79
CA LYS A 35 -3.52 -1.82 -10.08
C LYS A 35 -3.56 -2.31 -8.63
N GLU A 36 -3.15 -3.55 -8.37
CA GLU A 36 -3.06 -4.09 -7.02
C GLU A 36 -2.08 -3.27 -6.17
N VAL A 37 -0.87 -3.03 -6.67
CA VAL A 37 0.12 -2.19 -5.97
C VAL A 37 -0.42 -0.79 -5.72
N LEU A 38 -1.09 -0.18 -6.70
CA LEU A 38 -1.72 1.13 -6.53
C LEU A 38 -2.78 1.13 -5.42
N TRP A 39 -3.57 0.06 -5.32
CA TRP A 39 -4.57 -0.09 -4.26
C TRP A 39 -3.96 -0.26 -2.87
N LEU A 40 -2.78 -0.88 -2.75
CA LEU A 40 -2.03 -1.03 -1.49
C LEU A 40 -1.40 0.29 -1.00
N VAL A 41 -1.12 1.23 -1.91
CA VAL A 41 -0.58 2.55 -1.58
C VAL A 41 -1.59 3.41 -0.82
N ILE A 42 -2.90 3.29 -1.13
CA ILE A 42 -3.95 4.11 -0.50
C ILE A 42 -4.02 3.86 1.03
N PRO A 43 -4.14 2.62 1.55
CA PRO A 43 -4.05 2.37 2.97
C PRO A 43 -2.71 2.79 3.57
N SER A 44 -1.60 2.61 2.84
CA SER A 44 -0.27 3.00 3.31
C SER A 44 -0.16 4.53 3.50
N MET A 45 -0.84 5.35 2.69
CA MET A 45 -0.95 6.79 2.94
C MET A 45 -1.67 7.10 4.25
N VAL A 46 -2.68 6.31 4.64
CA VAL A 46 -3.38 6.50 5.93
C VAL A 46 -2.39 6.34 7.09
N PHE A 47 -1.50 5.35 7.03
CA PHE A 47 -0.42 5.20 8.01
C PHE A 47 0.51 6.42 8.03
N PHE A 48 1.03 6.80 6.85
CA PHE A 48 1.98 7.90 6.71
C PHE A 48 1.39 9.28 7.06
N LEU A 49 0.07 9.45 7.03
CA LEU A 49 -0.60 10.66 7.49
C LEU A 49 -0.91 10.60 8.99
N SER A 50 -1.47 9.49 9.47
CA SER A 50 -1.89 9.36 10.87
C SER A 50 -0.70 9.42 11.84
N LEU A 51 0.40 8.73 11.53
CA LEU A 51 1.57 8.65 12.41
C LEU A 51 2.17 10.04 12.72
N PRO A 52 2.52 10.88 11.72
CA PRO A 52 3.04 12.22 12.01
C PRO A 52 1.98 13.12 12.66
N ILE A 53 0.69 12.96 12.35
CA ILE A 53 -0.36 13.75 13.02
C ILE A 53 -0.39 13.44 14.53
N LEU A 54 -0.32 12.17 14.92
CA LEU A 54 -0.33 11.77 16.34
C LEU A 54 0.96 12.21 17.05
N LEU A 55 2.12 12.03 16.40
CA LEU A 55 3.41 12.50 16.92
C LEU A 55 3.43 14.02 17.11
N ASN A 56 2.89 14.80 16.16
CA ASN A 56 2.81 16.26 16.28
C ASN A 56 1.81 16.72 17.36
N ARG A 57 0.88 15.86 17.79
CA ARG A 57 -0.03 16.14 18.91
C ARG A 57 0.56 15.80 20.28
N GLY A 58 1.82 15.38 20.33
CA GLY A 58 2.52 15.05 21.58
C GLY A 58 2.20 13.66 22.13
N VAL A 59 1.61 12.77 21.31
CA VAL A 59 1.42 11.37 21.68
C VAL A 59 2.75 10.64 21.52
N ASP A 60 3.10 9.80 22.50
CA ASP A 60 4.33 9.00 22.44
C ASP A 60 4.41 8.11 21.18
N PHE A 61 5.63 7.75 20.79
CA PHE A 61 5.88 7.00 19.55
C PHE A 61 5.14 5.67 19.48
N TRP A 62 5.23 4.84 20.53
CA TRP A 62 4.61 3.51 20.57
C TRP A 62 3.08 3.54 20.46
N PRO A 63 2.34 4.35 21.25
CA PRO A 63 0.89 4.45 21.08
C PRO A 63 0.49 5.09 19.74
N SER A 64 1.26 6.05 19.23
CA SER A 64 1.05 6.62 17.89
C SER A 64 1.18 5.54 16.81
N LEU A 65 2.23 4.72 16.90
CA LEU A 65 2.50 3.62 15.98
C LEU A 65 1.36 2.59 16.00
N MET A 66 0.94 2.15 17.19
CA MET A 66 -0.15 1.18 17.32
C MET A 66 -1.46 1.74 16.77
N CYS A 67 -1.82 2.97 17.10
CA CYS A 67 -3.05 3.60 16.62
C CYS A 67 -3.05 3.74 15.09
N SER A 68 -1.96 4.23 14.50
CA SER A 68 -1.78 4.34 13.05
C SER A 68 -1.79 2.98 12.35
N ALA A 69 -1.16 1.97 12.93
CA ALA A 69 -1.17 0.60 12.41
C ALA A 69 -2.58 0.01 12.43
N THR A 70 -3.33 0.16 13.53
CA THR A 70 -4.72 -0.29 13.63
C THR A 70 -5.62 0.42 12.62
N LEU A 71 -5.48 1.74 12.47
CA LEU A 71 -6.23 2.52 11.49
C LEU A 71 -5.96 2.02 10.06
N THR A 72 -4.70 1.72 9.76
CA THR A 72 -4.27 1.20 8.46
C THR A 72 -4.83 -0.20 8.23
N ALA A 73 -4.81 -1.08 9.23
CA ALA A 73 -5.39 -2.41 9.14
C ALA A 73 -6.90 -2.37 8.88
N VAL A 74 -7.63 -1.46 9.54
CA VAL A 74 -9.06 -1.24 9.30
C VAL A 74 -9.33 -0.72 7.88
N CYS A 75 -8.47 0.17 7.37
CA CYS A 75 -8.54 0.66 6.00
C CYS A 75 -8.30 -0.47 4.99
N TYR A 76 -7.29 -1.30 5.23
CA TYR A 76 -7.02 -2.51 4.45
C TYR A 76 -8.21 -3.47 4.43
N ALA A 77 -8.79 -3.77 5.60
CA ALA A 77 -9.95 -4.65 5.71
C ALA A 77 -11.15 -4.09 4.92
N SER A 78 -11.41 -2.79 5.04
CA SER A 78 -12.47 -2.11 4.27
C SER A 78 -12.23 -2.19 2.76
N CYS A 79 -10.98 -1.99 2.32
CA CYS A 79 -10.58 -2.09 0.91
C CYS A 79 -10.77 -3.50 0.36
N LEU A 80 -10.29 -4.52 1.08
CA LEU A 80 -10.43 -5.92 0.69
C LEU A 80 -11.90 -6.33 0.67
N TRP A 81 -12.69 -5.86 1.63
CA TRP A 81 -14.12 -6.10 1.66
C TRP A 81 -14.82 -5.49 0.44
N LEU A 82 -14.49 -4.25 0.06
CA LEU A 82 -15.03 -3.60 -1.14
C LEU A 82 -14.67 -4.35 -2.42
N ILE A 83 -13.39 -4.73 -2.56
CA ILE A 83 -12.91 -5.53 -3.70
C ILE A 83 -13.66 -6.86 -3.74
N SER A 84 -13.68 -7.60 -2.64
CA SER A 84 -14.33 -8.91 -2.55
C SER A 84 -15.82 -8.84 -2.89
N ASN A 85 -16.52 -7.81 -2.42
CA ASN A 85 -17.94 -7.63 -2.72
C ASN A 85 -18.21 -7.24 -4.18
N THR A 86 -17.20 -6.68 -4.88
CA THR A 86 -17.29 -6.35 -6.31
C THR A 86 -17.06 -7.58 -7.19
N PHE A 87 -16.15 -8.49 -6.79
CA PHE A 87 -15.83 -9.71 -7.54
C PHE A 87 -16.76 -10.91 -7.22
N ALA A 88 -17.46 -10.91 -6.08
CA ALA A 88 -18.44 -11.96 -5.75
C ALA A 88 -19.77 -11.84 -6.52
N THR A 89 -19.97 -10.74 -7.26
CA THR A 89 -21.17 -10.46 -8.06
C THR A 89 -20.94 -10.58 -9.58
N SER A 90 -19.82 -11.17 -10.03
CA SER A 90 -19.53 -11.48 -11.44
C SER A 90 -19.25 -12.97 -11.62
#